data_AF-A0A6B3I4C8-F1
#
_entry.id   AF-A0A6B3I4C8-F1
#
_cell.length_a   1.000
_cell.length_b   1.000
_cell.length_c   1.000
_cell.angle_alpha   90.00
_cell.angle_beta   90.00
_cell.angle_gamma   90.00
#
_symmetry.space_group_name_H-M   'P 1'
#
loop_
_entity.id
_entity.type
_entity.pdbx_description
1 polymer ?
#
loop_
_entity_poly.entity_id
_entity_poly.type
_entity_poly.pdbx_seq_one_letter_code
_entity_poly.pdbx_strand_id
1 'polypeptide(L)'
;GFPQWDGFPLRDALAQRTGLPVTVDKDTNAAALALALSLSEPPGDFAYLHLGTGLGAGLVLGGEVHRGARTGAGEFGHQTLQLDGPLCECGGRGC
;
A
#
# COMPACT_ATOMS: atom_id res chain seq x y z
N GLY A 1 9.61 6.19 -8.22
CA GLY A 1 9.36 6.84 -6.91
C GLY A 1 9.90 8.26 -6.89
N PHE A 2 9.90 8.92 -5.72
CA PHE A 2 10.44 10.28 -5.53
C PHE A 2 11.67 10.24 -4.59
N PRO A 3 12.90 10.14 -5.11
CA PRO A 3 14.11 9.90 -4.30
C PRO A 3 14.38 10.95 -3.22
N GLN A 4 13.94 12.19 -3.43
CA GLN A 4 14.09 13.28 -2.47
C GLN A 4 13.29 13.08 -1.18
N TRP A 5 12.38 12.10 -1.13
CA TRP A 5 11.62 11.73 0.06
C TRP A 5 12.25 10.57 0.84
N ASP A 6 13.35 9.99 0.36
CA ASP A 6 14.01 8.90 1.06
C ASP A 6 14.49 9.35 2.45
N GLY A 7 14.08 8.61 3.48
CA GLY A 7 14.31 8.96 4.89
C GLY A 7 13.58 10.21 5.40
N PHE A 8 12.75 10.88 4.58
CA PHE A 8 12.04 12.08 5.03
C PHE A 8 10.99 11.73 6.10
N PRO A 9 10.99 12.38 7.28
CA PRO A 9 10.07 12.05 8.38
C PRO A 9 8.68 12.66 8.14
N LEU A 10 7.98 12.19 7.09
CA LEU A 10 6.73 12.78 6.60
C LEU A 10 5.66 12.92 7.69
N ARG A 11 5.47 11.87 8.50
CA ARG A 11 4.51 11.86 9.60
C ARG A 11 4.77 13.01 10.58
N ASP A 12 6.01 13.14 11.05
CA ASP A 12 6.38 14.09 12.10
C ASP A 12 6.37 15.52 11.55
N ALA A 13 6.83 15.70 10.31
CA ALA A 13 6.79 16.99 9.61
C ALA A 13 5.35 17.50 9.42
N LEU A 14 4.39 16.61 9.11
CA LEU A 14 2.98 16.97 9.03
C LEU A 14 2.39 17.24 10.41
N ALA A 15 2.66 16.40 11.41
CA ALA A 15 2.14 16.57 12.76
C ALA A 15 2.56 17.93 13.36
N GLN A 16 3.82 18.33 13.15
CA GLN A 16 4.32 19.63 13.60
C GLN A 16 3.61 20.81 12.92
N ARG A 17 3.30 20.70 11.63
CA ARG A 17 2.67 21.78 10.84
C ARG A 17 1.18 21.92 11.13
N THR A 18 0.49 20.81 11.36
CA THR A 18 -0.96 20.80 11.59
C THR A 18 -1.33 20.92 13.07
N GLY A 19 -0.43 20.54 13.98
CA GLY A 19 -0.74 20.39 15.39
C GLY A 19 -1.68 19.23 15.70
N LEU A 20 -1.87 18.30 14.74
CA LEU A 20 -2.81 17.18 14.83
C LEU A 20 -2.08 15.82 14.80
N PRO A 21 -2.68 14.75 15.35
CA PRO A 21 -2.19 13.39 15.13
C PRO A 21 -2.15 13.04 13.64
N VAL A 22 -1.07 12.41 13.19
CA VAL A 22 -0.87 12.01 11.79
C VAL A 22 -0.49 10.53 11.70
N THR A 23 -1.16 9.83 10.80
CA THR A 23 -0.82 8.46 10.37
C THR A 23 -0.46 8.50 8.89
N VAL A 24 0.61 7.80 8.52
CA VAL A 24 1.03 7.61 7.12
C VAL A 24 0.85 6.14 6.78
N ASP A 25 0.25 5.87 5.62
CA ASP A 25 0.00 4.53 5.12
C ASP A 25 0.17 4.51 3.59
N LYS A 26 0.20 3.31 3.00
CA LYS A 26 0.18 3.14 1.55
C LYS A 26 -1.19 3.59 1.00
N ASP A 27 -1.18 4.18 -0.19
CA ASP A 27 -2.38 4.62 -0.91
C ASP A 27 -3.42 3.49 -1.08
N THR A 28 -2.98 2.29 -1.46
CA THR A 28 -3.87 1.13 -1.59
C THR A 28 -4.43 0.64 -0.26
N ASN A 29 -3.68 0.77 0.84
CA ASN A 29 -4.19 0.48 2.18
C ASN A 29 -5.24 1.50 2.61
N ALA A 30 -5.01 2.79 2.31
CA ALA A 30 -5.98 3.84 2.58
C ALA A 30 -7.27 3.64 1.76
N ALA A 31 -7.16 3.23 0.49
CA ALA A 31 -8.31 2.88 -0.34
C ALA A 31 -9.06 1.64 0.18
N ALA A 32 -8.34 0.59 0.57
CA ALA A 32 -8.94 -0.60 1.18
C ALA A 32 -9.66 -0.27 2.49
N LEU A 33 -9.06 0.58 3.33
CA LEU A 33 -9.70 1.07 4.56
C LEU A 33 -10.99 1.82 4.26
N ALA A 34 -10.98 2.72 3.27
CA ALA A 34 -12.17 3.47 2.88
C ALA A 34 -13.31 2.53 2.44
N LEU A 35 -12.98 1.49 1.67
CA LEU A 35 -13.96 0.46 1.30
C LEU A 35 -14.49 -0.29 2.51
N ALA A 36 -13.60 -0.75 3.41
CA ALA A 36 -13.97 -1.45 4.64
C ALA A 36 -14.92 -0.62 5.51
N LEU A 37 -14.70 0.69 5.62
CA LEU A 37 -15.54 1.62 6.39
C LEU A 37 -16.86 1.99 5.68
N SER A 38 -16.94 1.80 4.36
CA SER A 38 -18.13 2.15 3.57
C SER A 38 -19.20 1.04 3.52
N LEU A 39 -18.84 -0.16 3.97
CA LEU A 39 -19.75 -1.31 3.98
C LEU A 39 -20.76 -1.17 5.13
N SER A 40 -22.01 -1.54 4.86
CA SER A 40 -23.08 -1.54 5.86
C SER A 40 -22.96 -2.68 6.87
N GLU A 41 -22.25 -3.74 6.49
CA GLU A 41 -21.97 -4.91 7.32
C GLU A 41 -20.46 -4.99 7.60
N PRO A 42 -20.04 -5.65 8.70
CA PRO A 42 -18.62 -5.83 8.99
C PRO A 42 -17.87 -6.43 7.81
N PRO A 43 -16.76 -5.82 7.36
CA PRO A 43 -15.96 -6.37 6.28
C PRO A 43 -15.41 -7.75 6.67
N GLY A 44 -15.62 -8.75 5.82
CA GLY A 44 -14.87 -9.99 5.87
C GLY A 44 -13.48 -9.82 5.24
N ASP A 45 -12.99 -10.88 4.60
CA ASP A 45 -11.70 -10.83 3.90
C ASP A 45 -11.88 -10.31 2.47
N PHE A 46 -11.09 -9.31 2.07
CA PHE A 46 -11.05 -8.84 0.68
C PHE A 46 -9.70 -8.21 0.30
N ALA A 47 -9.50 -8.06 -1.01
CA ALA A 47 -8.39 -7.30 -1.57
C ALA A 47 -8.94 -6.16 -2.45
N TYR A 48 -8.47 -4.94 -2.21
CA TYR A 48 -8.58 -3.85 -3.16
C TYR A 48 -7.43 -3.93 -4.15
N LEU A 49 -7.72 -3.93 -5.45
CA LEU A 49 -6.72 -3.88 -6.51
C LEU A 49 -6.77 -2.53 -7.21
N HIS A 50 -5.62 -1.84 -7.21
CA HIS A 50 -5.41 -0.63 -7.99
C HIS A 50 -4.67 -0.97 -9.27
N LEU A 51 -5.32 -0.73 -10.42
CA LEU A 51 -4.71 -0.83 -11.74
C LEU A 51 -4.69 0.56 -12.37
N GLY A 52 -3.49 1.14 -12.46
CA GLY A 52 -3.28 2.49 -12.98
C GLY A 52 -1.92 2.59 -13.66
N THR A 53 -1.10 3.55 -13.23
CA THR A 53 0.30 3.64 -13.68
C THR A 53 1.13 2.41 -13.28
N GLY A 54 0.70 1.69 -12.25
CA GLY A 54 1.21 0.39 -11.84
C GLY A 54 0.10 -0.51 -11.27
N LEU A 55 0.52 -1.63 -10.68
CA LEU A 55 -0.36 -2.58 -9.99
C LEU A 55 -0.02 -2.58 -8.49
N GLY A 56 -1.01 -2.30 -7.65
CA GLY A 56 -0.88 -2.40 -6.20
C GLY A 56 -2.14 -2.97 -5.58
N ALA A 57 -2.01 -3.50 -4.36
CA ALA A 57 -3.16 -3.98 -3.60
C ALA A 57 -3.14 -3.48 -2.15
N GLY A 58 -4.35 -3.35 -1.59
CA GLY A 58 -4.58 -3.23 -0.16
C GLY A 58 -5.37 -4.46 0.31
N LEU A 59 -4.95 -5.07 1.41
CA LEU A 59 -5.56 -6.31 1.91
C LEU A 59 -6.34 -6.01 3.19
N VAL A 60 -7.55 -6.54 3.30
CA VAL A 60 -8.34 -6.57 4.53
C VAL A 60 -8.56 -8.02 4.90
N LEU A 61 -8.08 -8.42 6.08
CA LEU A 61 -8.15 -9.79 6.59
C LEU A 61 -8.68 -9.74 8.02
N GLY A 62 -9.71 -10.53 8.33
CA GLY A 62 -10.42 -10.47 9.61
C GLY A 62 -11.09 -9.12 9.86
N GLY A 63 -11.45 -8.40 8.80
CA GLY A 63 -12.03 -7.05 8.89
C GLY A 63 -11.04 -5.91 9.14
N GLU A 64 -9.74 -6.19 9.22
CA GLU A 64 -8.71 -5.17 9.42
C GLU A 64 -7.73 -5.08 8.26
N VAL A 65 -7.22 -3.87 7.99
CA VAL A 65 -6.19 -3.66 6.97
C VAL A 65 -4.90 -4.39 7.37
N HIS A 66 -4.53 -5.37 6.55
CA HIS A 66 -3.32 -6.15 6.70
C HIS A 66 -2.14 -5.45 6.03
N ARG A 67 -1.30 -4.80 6.84
CA ARG A 67 -0.11 -4.05 6.39
C ARG A 67 1.14 -4.92 6.21
N GLY A 68 1.17 -6.09 6.85
CA GLY A 68 2.36 -6.93 6.95
C GLY A 68 3.43 -6.36 7.89
N ALA A 69 4.46 -7.17 8.20
CA ALA A 69 5.47 -6.86 9.23
C ALA A 69 6.30 -5.59 8.95
N ARG A 70 6.38 -5.16 7.68
CA ARG A 70 7.14 -3.99 7.23
C ARG A 70 6.30 -3.05 6.37
N THR A 71 4.98 -3.03 6.59
CA THR A 71 4.02 -2.17 5.86
C THR A 71 3.99 -2.33 4.34
N GLY A 72 4.59 -3.40 3.80
CA GLY A 72 4.71 -3.68 2.36
C GLY A 72 3.78 -4.78 1.84
N ALA A 73 2.77 -5.19 2.62
CA ALA A 73 1.81 -6.16 2.12
C ALA A 73 1.05 -5.60 0.89
N GLY A 74 0.71 -6.49 -0.04
CA GLY A 74 -0.02 -6.12 -1.25
C GLY A 74 0.83 -5.45 -2.34
N GLU A 75 2.15 -5.63 -2.35
CA GLU A 75 3.03 -5.15 -3.42
C GLU A 75 2.99 -6.06 -4.66
N PHE A 76 1.79 -6.25 -5.21
CA PHE A 76 1.51 -7.24 -6.26
C PHE A 76 2.18 -6.91 -7.60
N GLY A 77 2.39 -5.62 -7.93
CA GLY A 77 3.04 -5.22 -9.17
C GLY A 77 4.52 -5.61 -9.29
N HIS A 78 5.10 -6.17 -8.23
CA HIS A 78 6.49 -6.62 -8.20
C HIS A 78 6.63 -8.12 -7.92
N GLN A 79 5.53 -8.87 -7.94
CA GLN A 79 5.58 -10.33 -7.80
C GLN A 79 6.05 -10.96 -9.11
N THR A 80 7.08 -11.81 -9.07
CA THR A 80 7.53 -12.51 -10.29
C THR A 80 6.45 -13.42 -10.85
N LEU A 81 5.97 -13.09 -12.06
CA LEU A 81 5.06 -13.89 -12.88
C LEU A 81 5.79 -14.69 -13.96
N GLN A 82 6.93 -14.19 -14.44
CA GLN A 82 7.73 -14.86 -15.47
C GLN A 82 9.22 -14.89 -15.09
N LEU A 83 9.75 -16.08 -14.79
CA LEU A 83 11.12 -16.23 -14.28
C LEU A 83 12.21 -15.69 -15.24
N ASP A 84 11.99 -15.82 -16.54
CA ASP A 84 12.86 -15.33 -17.61
C ASP A 84 12.38 -14.00 -18.22
N GLY A 85 11.46 -13.31 -17.56
CA GLY A 85 10.85 -12.06 -18.02
C GLY A 85 11.83 -10.87 -18.05
N PRO A 86 11.34 -9.67 -18.39
CA PRO A 86 12.16 -8.46 -18.44
C PRO A 86 12.67 -8.04 -17.04
N LEU A 87 13.69 -7.19 -17.00
CA LEU A 87 14.10 -6.54 -15.75
C LEU A 87 13.03 -5.55 -15.30
N CYS A 88 12.70 -5.56 -14.01
CA CYS A 88 11.81 -4.59 -13.40
C CYS A 88 12.63 -3.47 -12.75
N GLU A 89 12.09 -2.25 -12.72
CA GLU A 89 12.71 -1.11 -12.03
C GLU A 89 12.87 -1.33 -10.52
N CYS A 90 12.13 -2.28 -9.93
CA CYS A 90 12.31 -2.68 -8.53
C CYS A 90 13.60 -3.46 -8.27
N GLY A 91 14.34 -3.84 -9.32
CA GLY A 91 15.55 -4.67 -9.26
C GLY A 91 15.30 -6.18 -9.45
N GLY A 92 14.03 -6.60 -9.51
CA GLY A 92 13.61 -7.97 -9.81
C GLY A 92 13.55 -8.31 -11.31
N ARG A 93 13.08 -9.52 -11.62
CA ARG A 93 12.84 -10.00 -12.99
C ARG A 93 11.43 -10.57 -13.15
N GLY A 94 10.80 -10.20 -14.26
CA GLY A 94 9.49 -10.66 -14.71
C GLY A 94 8.39 -10.49 -13.67
N CYS A 95 8.45 -9.36 -12.96
CA CYS A 95 7.29 -8.80 -12.28
C CYS A 95 6.12 -8.62 -13.25
#